data_AF-A0A850ZR52-F1
#
_entry.id   AF-A0A850ZR52-F1
#
_cell.length_a   1.000
_cell.length_b   1.000
_cell.length_c   1.000
_cell.angle_alpha   90.00
_cell.angle_beta   90.00
_cell.angle_gamma   90.00
#
_symmetry.space_group_name_H-M   'P 1'
#
loop_
_entity.id
_entity.type
_entity.pdbx_description
1 polymer ?
#
loop_
_entity_poly.entity_id
_entity_poly.type
_entity_poly.pdbx_seq_one_letter_code
_entity_poly.pdbx_strand_id
1 'polypeptide(L)'
;SDGWDRTPQIVALAKLLLDPYYRTTEGFQVLVETEWLDFGHKFADRCGHGENSDDLNERCPVFLQWLDCVHQLQRQFPCSFE
;
A
#
# COMPACT_ATOMS: atom_id res chain seq x y z
N SER A 1 15.84 -1.57 -10.43
CA SER A 1 14.69 -1.14 -9.62
C SER A 1 13.47 -1.75 -10.23
N ASP A 2 12.77 -2.60 -9.49
CA ASP A 2 11.95 -3.66 -10.09
C ASP A 2 10.45 -3.37 -10.10
N GLY A 3 10.05 -2.19 -9.60
CA GLY A 3 8.69 -1.68 -9.74
C GLY A 3 7.68 -2.16 -8.69
N TRP A 4 7.99 -3.17 -7.87
CA TRP A 4 7.04 -3.72 -6.88
C TRP A 4 7.01 -3.00 -5.52
N ASP A 5 7.78 -1.93 -5.31
CA ASP A 5 7.81 -1.18 -4.03
C ASP A 5 7.28 0.25 -4.19
N ARG A 6 8.02 1.13 -4.89
CA ARG A 6 7.64 2.55 -5.03
C ARG A 6 6.50 2.79 -6.02
N THR A 7 6.34 1.93 -7.02
CA THR A 7 5.24 2.06 -7.99
C THR A 7 3.87 1.85 -7.33
N PRO A 8 3.60 0.77 -6.57
CA PRO A 8 2.30 0.60 -5.93
C PRO A 8 2.01 1.69 -4.88
N GLN A 9 3.02 2.21 -4.18
CA GLN A 9 2.85 3.39 -3.31
C GLN A 9 2.26 4.58 -4.07
N ILE A 10 2.85 4.95 -5.22
CA ILE A 10 2.44 6.11 -6.00
C ILE A 10 1.08 5.87 -6.68
N VAL A 11 0.90 4.71 -7.31
CA VAL A 11 -0.32 4.39 -8.05
C VAL A 11 -1.51 4.28 -7.11
N ALA A 12 -1.39 3.54 -6.00
CA ALA A 12 -2.49 3.38 -5.06
C ALA A 12 -2.87 4.71 -4.38
N LEU A 13 -1.88 5.55 -4.03
CA LEU A 13 -2.15 6.88 -3.48
C LEU A 13 -2.85 7.80 -4.50
N ALA A 14 -2.41 7.78 -5.75
CA ALA A 14 -3.06 8.55 -6.82
C ALA A 14 -4.50 8.08 -7.05
N LYS A 15 -4.75 6.77 -7.06
CA LYS A 15 -6.09 6.18 -7.16
C LYS A 15 -7.01 6.62 -6.02
N LEU A 16 -6.52 6.62 -4.77
CA LEU A 16 -7.25 7.18 -3.62
C LEU A 16 -7.61 8.66 -3.78
N LEU A 17 -6.73 9.46 -4.39
CA LEU A 17 -6.98 10.89 -4.61
C LEU A 17 -7.97 11.15 -5.75
N LEU A 18 -8.00 10.29 -6.78
CA LEU A 18 -8.77 10.50 -8.00
C LEU A 18 -10.16 9.84 -7.98
N ASP A 19 -10.29 8.65 -7.38
CA ASP A 19 -11.51 7.87 -7.43
C ASP A 19 -12.11 7.65 -6.03
N PRO A 20 -13.28 8.24 -5.72
CA PRO A 20 -13.95 8.07 -4.44
C PRO A 20 -14.33 6.62 -4.12
N TYR A 21 -14.45 5.73 -5.11
CA TYR A 21 -14.71 4.31 -4.87
C TYR A 21 -13.67 3.72 -3.92
N TYR A 22 -12.39 4.02 -4.12
CA TYR A 22 -11.31 3.49 -3.30
C TYR A 22 -11.27 4.05 -1.86
N ARG A 23 -12.14 5.00 -1.51
CA ARG A 23 -12.27 5.54 -0.14
C ARG A 23 -13.39 4.87 0.67
N THR A 24 -14.12 3.93 0.08
CA THR A 24 -15.01 3.03 0.83
C THR A 24 -14.20 1.87 1.39
N THR A 25 -14.72 1.16 2.39
CA THR A 25 -14.04 -0.02 2.97
C THR A 25 -13.81 -1.08 1.89
N GLU A 26 -14.82 -1.36 1.07
CA GLU A 26 -14.75 -2.33 -0.02
C GLU A 26 -13.75 -1.88 -1.10
N GLY A 27 -13.82 -0.64 -1.56
CA GLY A 27 -12.91 -0.14 -2.59
C GLY A 27 -11.47 -0.11 -2.09
N PHE A 28 -11.23 0.23 -0.81
CA PHE A 28 -9.90 0.19 -0.22
C PHE A 28 -9.33 -1.23 -0.21
N GLN A 29 -10.15 -2.25 0.09
CA GLN A 29 -9.73 -3.65 0.01
C GLN A 29 -9.35 -4.04 -1.42
N VAL A 30 -10.19 -3.71 -2.40
CA VAL A 30 -9.90 -3.94 -3.82
C VAL A 30 -8.61 -3.24 -4.26
N LEU A 31 -8.36 -2.02 -3.79
CA LEU A 31 -7.13 -1.29 -4.08
C LEU A 31 -5.88 -2.02 -3.53
N VAL A 32 -5.97 -2.55 -2.31
CA VAL A 32 -4.88 -3.32 -1.71
C VAL A 32 -4.65 -4.63 -2.48
N GLU A 33 -5.71 -5.37 -2.77
CA GLU A 33 -5.61 -6.61 -3.54
C GLU A 33 -4.98 -6.37 -4.91
N THR A 34 -5.48 -5.39 -5.65
CA THR A 34 -5.01 -5.13 -7.01
C THR A 34 -3.61 -4.52 -7.05
N GLU A 35 -3.36 -3.40 -6.37
CA GLU A 35 -2.10 -2.67 -6.53
C GLU A 35 -0.96 -3.26 -5.70
N TRP A 36 -1.26 -3.96 -4.60
CA TRP A 36 -0.22 -4.52 -3.74
C TRP A 36 -0.04 -6.02 -3.90
N LEU A 37 -1.13 -6.81 -3.91
CA LEU A 37 -1.02 -8.26 -3.98
C LEU A 37 -0.81 -8.73 -5.43
N ASP A 38 -1.71 -8.39 -6.36
CA ASP A 38 -1.65 -8.87 -7.75
C ASP A 38 -0.42 -8.33 -8.50
N PHE A 39 -0.06 -7.07 -8.24
CA PHE A 39 1.15 -6.46 -8.80
C PHE A 39 2.45 -6.92 -8.14
N GLY A 40 2.36 -7.78 -7.11
CA GLY A 40 3.49 -8.54 -6.61
C GLY A 40 4.39 -7.81 -5.61
N HIS A 41 3.84 -6.92 -4.77
CA HIS A 41 4.59 -6.42 -3.62
C HIS A 41 5.04 -7.59 -2.74
N LYS A 42 6.34 -7.66 -2.44
CA LYS A 42 6.95 -8.80 -1.74
C LYS A 42 6.71 -8.76 -0.23
N PHE A 43 5.45 -8.85 0.21
CA PHE A 43 5.06 -8.76 1.62
C PHE A 43 5.87 -9.70 2.53
N ALA A 44 6.08 -10.96 2.12
CA ALA A 44 6.82 -11.94 2.91
C ALA A 44 8.27 -11.49 3.19
N ASP A 45 8.96 -10.97 2.17
CA ASP A 45 10.33 -10.46 2.30
C ASP A 45 10.35 -9.13 3.08
N ARG A 46 9.44 -8.20 2.74
CA ARG A 46 9.39 -6.86 3.36
C ARG A 46 9.08 -6.91 4.84
N CYS A 47 8.23 -7.85 5.27
CA CYS A 47 7.85 -8.06 6.66
C CYS A 47 8.74 -9.08 7.40
N GLY A 48 9.61 -9.82 6.70
CA GLY A 48 10.43 -10.86 7.31
C GLY A 48 9.66 -12.11 7.74
N HIS A 49 8.60 -12.46 7.00
CA HIS A 49 7.78 -13.66 7.21
C HIS A 49 8.10 -14.81 6.22
N GLY A 50 8.99 -14.59 5.26
CA GLY A 50 9.35 -15.58 4.22
C GLY A 50 10.54 -16.47 4.59
N GLU A 51 10.89 -17.38 3.68
CA GLU A 51 12.07 -18.26 3.80
C GLU A 51 13.37 -17.48 4.01
N ASN A 52 13.46 -16.26 3.46
CA ASN A 52 14.60 -15.36 3.60
C ASN A 52 14.44 -14.37 4.76
N SER A 53 13.70 -14.71 5.82
CA SER A 53 13.45 -13.80 6.95
C SER A 53 14.73 -13.24 7.58
N ASP A 54 15.85 -13.96 7.55
CA ASP A 54 17.14 -13.50 8.09
C ASP A 54 17.84 -12.42 7.23
N ASP A 55 17.42 -12.22 5.96
CA ASP A 55 17.97 -11.15 5.12
C ASP A 55 17.36 -9.79 5.48
N LEU A 56 18.08 -9.08 6.35
CA LEU A 56 17.67 -7.75 6.82
C LEU A 56 17.68 -6.69 5.70
N ASN A 57 18.36 -6.91 4.57
CA ASN A 57 18.42 -5.93 3.49
C ASN A 57 17.12 -5.88 2.68
N GLU A 58 16.36 -6.97 2.67
CA GLU A 58 15.08 -7.06 1.95
C GLU A 58 13.89 -6.54 2.79
N ARG A 59 14.09 -6.33 4.09
CA ARG A 59 13.07 -5.80 5.00
C ARG A 59 12.95 -4.29 4.84
N CYS A 60 11.76 -3.80 4.52
CA CYS A 60 11.50 -2.37 4.44
C CYS A 60 10.02 -2.02 4.65
N PRO A 61 9.69 -0.87 5.28
CA PRO A 61 8.33 -0.53 5.68
C PRO A 61 7.50 0.12 4.55
N VAL A 62 7.59 -0.37 3.31
CA VAL A 62 7.00 0.26 2.12
C VAL A 62 5.47 0.34 2.21
N PHE A 63 4.80 -0.76 2.56
CA PHE A 63 3.34 -0.76 2.76
C PHE A 63 2.92 0.12 3.94
N LEU A 64 3.68 0.09 5.05
CA LEU A 64 3.41 0.92 6.23
C LEU A 64 3.53 2.41 5.92
N GLN A 65 4.53 2.82 5.12
CA GLN A 65 4.68 4.20 4.67
C GLN A 65 3.47 4.66 3.85
N TRP A 66 2.93 3.79 2.99
CA TRP A 66 1.71 4.11 2.25
C TRP A 66 0.50 4.24 3.17
N LEU A 67 0.33 3.35 4.15
CA LEU A 67 -0.74 3.47 5.15
C LEU A 67 -0.63 4.77 5.97
N ASP A 68 0.57 5.23 6.29
CA ASP A 68 0.76 6.55 6.91
C ASP A 68 0.28 7.67 5.97
N CYS A 69 0.60 7.62 4.67
CA CYS A 69 0.03 8.57 3.71
C CYS A 69 -1.50 8.54 3.68
N VAL A 70 -2.13 7.36 3.70
CA VAL A 70 -3.59 7.21 3.79
C VAL A 70 -4.12 7.86 5.07
N HIS A 71 -3.45 7.64 6.20
CA HIS A 71 -3.81 8.25 7.47
C HIS A 71 -3.71 9.79 7.42
N GLN A 72 -2.67 10.34 6.79
CA GLN A 72 -2.55 11.79 6.60
C GLN A 72 -3.70 12.35 5.75
N LEU A 73 -4.19 11.61 4.75
CA LEU A 73 -5.36 12.02 3.96
C LEU A 73 -6.64 11.99 4.80
N GLN A 74 -6.87 10.94 5.61
CA GLN A 74 -8.03 10.87 6.51
C GLN A 74 -8.04 12.02 7.51
N ARG A 75 -6.86 12.41 8.03
CA ARG A 75 -6.73 13.58 8.93
C ARG A 75 -7.05 14.90 8.24
N GLN A 76 -6.65 15.07 6.98
CA GLN A 76 -6.91 16.29 6.20
C GLN A 76 -8.36 16.37 5.69
N PHE A 77 -8.98 15.21 5.42
CA PHE A 77 -10.30 15.10 4.81
C PHE A 77 -11.21 14.13 5.61
N PRO A 78 -11.63 14.51 6.84
CA PRO A 78 -12.28 13.59 7.79
C PRO A 78 -13.65 13.05 7.34
N CYS A 79 -14.27 13.64 6.31
CA CYS A 79 -15.56 13.20 5.78
C CYS A 79 -15.46 12.61 4.36
N SER A 80 -14.26 12.37 3.85
CA SER A 80 -14.03 11.85 2.49
C SER A 80 -13.80 10.33 2.44
N PHE A 81 -13.74 9.67 3.59
CA PHE A 81 -13.52 8.23 3.74
C PHE A 81 -14.67 7.64 4.58
N GLU A 82 -15.03 6.39 4.32
CA GLU A 82 -15.97 5.60 5.13
C GLU A 82 -15.36 5.18 6.48
#